data_AF-G3HLU3-F1
#
_entry.id   AF-G3HLU3-F1
#
_cell.length_a   1.000
_cell.length_b   1.000
_cell.length_c   1.000
_cell.angle_alpha   90.00
_cell.angle_beta   90.00
_cell.angle_gamma   90.00
#
_symmetry.space_group_name_H-M   'P 1'
#
loop_
_entity.id
_entity.type
_entity.pdbx_description
1 polymer ?
#
loop_
_entity_poly.entity_id
_entity_poly.type
_entity_poly.pdbx_seq_one_letter_code
_entity_poly.pdbx_strand_id
1 'polypeptide(L)'
;MGPGPPDHQPAQISRRYSDFERLHRNLQRQFRGPMAAISFPRKRLRRNFTAETIARRSRAFEQFLGHLQAVPELRHAPDLHDFFVLPELRRAQSLTCTGLYREALALWANAWQLQTQLGTPSGPDRPLLTLAGLAVCHQELEDPGEARACSEKALQLLGDKRPHPFLAPFLEAHVRLSWRLGLDKRQTEAQLQSLQEAGLTPIPPPSLKELLIKEVLD
;
A
#
# COMPACT_ATOMS: atom_id res chain seq x y z
N MET A 1 22.00 -20.85 -19.96
CA MET A 1 21.50 -19.45 -19.89
C MET A 1 19.98 -19.54 -19.91
N GLY A 2 19.34 -19.61 -18.74
CA GLY A 2 17.88 -19.56 -18.65
C GLY A 2 17.40 -18.14 -18.97
N PRO A 3 16.16 -17.97 -19.47
CA PRO A 3 15.59 -16.64 -19.60
C PRO A 3 15.59 -15.97 -18.22
N GLY A 4 16.09 -14.74 -18.16
CA GLY A 4 16.05 -13.94 -16.95
C GLY A 4 14.60 -13.72 -16.47
N PRO A 5 14.41 -13.30 -15.21
CA PRO A 5 13.08 -13.00 -14.69
C PRO A 5 12.36 -12.00 -15.62
N PRO A 6 11.03 -12.11 -15.76
CA PRO A 6 10.26 -11.21 -16.62
C PRO A 6 10.53 -9.76 -16.20
N ASP A 7 10.69 -8.88 -17.19
CA ASP A 7 10.81 -7.44 -16.99
C ASP A 7 9.69 -6.98 -16.05
N HIS A 8 10.05 -6.66 -14.79
CA HIS A 8 9.08 -6.20 -13.81
C HIS A 8 8.56 -4.84 -14.27
N GLN A 9 7.41 -4.86 -14.94
CA GLN A 9 6.73 -3.65 -15.38
C GLN A 9 6.53 -2.76 -14.15
N PRO A 10 6.94 -1.48 -14.17
CA PRO A 10 6.83 -0.62 -13.00
C PRO A 10 5.35 -0.41 -12.65
N ALA A 11 5.07 -0.21 -11.37
CA ALA A 11 3.74 0.13 -10.91
C ALA A 11 3.24 1.40 -11.62
N GLN A 12 1.95 1.44 -11.94
CA GLN A 12 1.34 2.50 -12.73
C GLN A 12 0.29 3.24 -11.93
N ILE A 13 0.29 4.57 -12.01
CA ILE A 13 -0.74 5.42 -11.41
C ILE A 13 -1.16 6.52 -12.38
N SER A 14 -2.36 7.05 -12.16
CA SER A 14 -2.87 8.22 -12.87
C SER A 14 -3.13 9.37 -11.89
N ARG A 15 -2.58 10.55 -12.17
CA ARG A 15 -2.74 11.74 -11.33
C ARG A 15 -3.08 12.95 -12.19
N ARG A 16 -4.04 13.74 -11.71
CA ARG A 16 -4.44 14.99 -12.37
C ARG A 16 -3.51 16.11 -11.94
N TYR A 17 -3.47 17.18 -12.73
CA TYR A 17 -2.76 18.40 -12.36
C TYR A 17 -3.13 18.89 -10.95
N SER A 18 -4.41 18.85 -10.58
CA SER A 18 -4.89 19.28 -9.28
C SER A 18 -4.32 18.45 -8.12
N ASP A 19 -4.01 17.17 -8.37
CA ASP A 19 -3.39 16.30 -7.36
C ASP A 19 -1.94 16.74 -7.11
N PHE A 20 -1.19 17.03 -8.17
CA PHE A 20 0.15 17.61 -8.07
C PHE A 20 0.15 18.99 -7.38
N GLU A 21 -0.84 19.84 -7.71
CA GLU A 21 -0.96 21.17 -7.09
C GLU A 21 -1.25 21.06 -5.59
N ARG A 22 -2.09 20.10 -5.17
CA ARG A 22 -2.34 19.82 -3.75
C ARG A 22 -1.08 19.32 -3.05
N LEU A 23 -0.39 18.33 -3.63
CA LEU A 23 0.88 17.81 -3.10
C LEU A 23 1.89 18.94 -2.89
N HIS A 24 2.13 19.75 -3.92
CA HIS A 24 3.07 20.86 -3.86
C HIS A 24 2.73 21.85 -2.74
N ARG A 25 1.45 22.26 -2.61
CA ARG A 25 1.02 23.14 -1.52
C ARG A 25 1.20 22.53 -0.13
N ASN A 26 0.98 21.21 0.02
CA ASN A 26 1.17 20.53 1.31
C ASN A 26 2.65 20.53 1.68
N LEU A 27 3.51 20.10 0.76
CA LEU A 27 4.96 20.07 0.97
C LEU A 27 5.53 21.47 1.23
N GLN A 28 5.08 22.50 0.50
CA GLN A 28 5.52 23.87 0.74
C GLN A 28 5.18 24.38 2.15
N ARG A 29 4.03 23.97 2.70
CA ARG A 29 3.62 24.38 4.06
C ARG A 29 4.49 23.73 5.13
N GLN A 30 4.83 22.46 4.95
CA GLN A 30 5.56 21.64 5.92
C GLN A 30 7.08 21.76 5.80
N PHE A 31 7.61 21.89 4.59
CA PHE A 31 9.04 21.84 4.26
C PHE A 31 9.49 23.11 3.51
N ARG A 32 9.22 24.29 4.09
CA ARG A 32 9.48 25.59 3.44
C ARG A 32 10.90 25.75 2.90
N GLY A 33 11.91 25.32 3.66
CA GLY A 33 13.32 25.38 3.25
C GLY A 33 13.61 24.46 2.07
N PRO A 34 13.46 23.12 2.23
CA PRO A 34 13.67 22.16 1.16
C PRO A 34 12.90 22.46 -0.14
N MET A 35 11.67 22.98 -0.02
CA MET A 35 10.82 23.32 -1.17
C MET A 35 11.20 24.64 -1.86
N ALA A 36 12.02 25.50 -1.26
CA ALA A 36 12.32 26.83 -1.80
C ALA A 36 12.99 26.79 -3.19
N ALA A 37 13.81 25.77 -3.45
CA ALA A 37 14.50 25.58 -4.73
C ALA A 37 13.69 24.75 -5.74
N ILE A 38 12.55 24.18 -5.35
CA ILE A 38 11.79 23.25 -6.20
C ILE A 38 10.73 24.01 -6.99
N SER A 39 10.89 24.01 -8.32
CA SER A 39 9.93 24.64 -9.23
C SER A 39 8.71 23.76 -9.49
N PHE A 40 7.52 24.38 -9.54
CA PHE A 40 6.27 23.70 -9.87
C PHE A 40 5.73 24.11 -11.27
N PRO A 41 5.26 23.15 -12.10
CA PRO A 41 4.71 23.47 -13.42
C PRO A 41 3.43 24.31 -13.31
N ARG A 42 3.42 25.54 -13.86
CA ARG A 42 2.28 26.48 -13.76
C ARG A 42 1.11 26.12 -14.70
N LYS A 43 -0.12 26.48 -14.31
CA LYS A 43 -1.31 26.44 -15.20
C LYS A 43 -1.16 27.46 -16.33
N ARG A 44 -1.58 27.10 -17.55
CA ARG A 44 -1.75 28.05 -18.65
C ARG A 44 -3.20 28.55 -18.68
N LEU A 45 -3.39 29.84 -18.98
CA LEU A 45 -4.72 30.46 -19.09
C LEU A 45 -5.48 30.01 -20.35
N ARG A 46 -4.78 29.60 -21.42
CA ARG A 46 -5.35 29.07 -22.68
C ARG A 46 -4.47 27.94 -23.24
N ARG A 47 -5.01 27.12 -24.16
CA ARG A 47 -4.32 26.03 -24.89
C ARG A 47 -3.74 24.89 -24.01
N ASN A 48 -4.40 24.58 -22.89
CA ASN A 48 -3.96 23.52 -21.96
C ASN A 48 -3.85 22.12 -22.57
N PHE A 49 -4.58 21.84 -23.65
CA PHE A 49 -4.74 20.50 -24.26
C PHE A 49 -4.01 20.34 -25.60
N THR A 50 -3.12 21.27 -25.96
CA THR A 50 -2.24 21.06 -27.13
C THR A 50 -1.20 20.01 -26.78
N ALA A 51 -0.87 19.11 -27.73
CA ALA A 51 0.11 18.05 -27.53
C ALA A 51 1.46 18.59 -27.00
N GLU A 52 1.90 19.74 -27.54
CA GLU A 52 3.10 20.45 -27.07
C GLU A 52 3.00 20.87 -25.59
N THR A 53 1.86 21.45 -25.19
CA THR A 53 1.65 21.86 -23.79
C THR A 53 1.61 20.65 -22.86
N ILE A 54 0.97 19.56 -23.29
CA ILE A 54 0.92 18.31 -22.53
C ILE A 54 2.33 17.75 -22.36
N ALA A 55 3.09 17.58 -23.44
CA ALA A 55 4.46 17.06 -23.39
C ALA A 55 5.37 17.89 -22.49
N ARG A 56 5.33 19.23 -22.62
CA ARG A 56 6.14 20.12 -21.77
C ARG A 56 5.76 20.01 -20.29
N ARG A 57 4.47 19.89 -19.98
CA ARG A 57 4.01 19.74 -18.59
C ARG A 57 4.33 18.38 -18.02
N SER A 58 4.19 17.30 -18.80
CA SER A 58 4.58 15.95 -18.38
C SER A 58 6.06 15.91 -17.99
N ARG A 59 6.95 16.45 -18.83
CA ARG A 59 8.38 16.55 -18.51
C ARG A 59 8.65 17.40 -17.26
N ALA A 60 7.93 18.50 -17.09
CA ALA A 60 8.09 19.34 -15.91
C ALA A 60 7.58 18.65 -14.62
N PHE A 61 6.56 17.79 -14.71
CA PHE A 61 6.11 16.96 -13.59
C PHE A 61 7.07 15.84 -13.25
N GLU A 62 7.67 15.21 -14.25
CA GLU A 62 8.74 14.23 -14.06
C GLU A 62 9.92 14.86 -13.31
N GLN A 63 10.38 16.05 -13.75
CA GLN A 63 11.42 16.80 -13.05
C GLN A 63 11.02 17.20 -11.62
N PHE A 64 9.77 17.62 -11.42
CA PHE A 64 9.25 17.94 -10.09
C PHE A 64 9.34 16.73 -9.15
N LEU A 65 8.85 15.55 -9.58
CA LEU A 65 8.96 14.32 -8.80
C LEU A 65 10.41 13.91 -8.57
N GLY A 66 11.27 14.04 -9.58
CA GLY A 66 12.70 13.78 -9.47
C GLY A 66 13.38 14.64 -8.40
N HIS A 67 13.08 15.94 -8.36
CA HIS A 67 13.60 16.84 -7.32
C HIS A 67 13.07 16.49 -5.93
N LEU A 68 11.79 16.16 -5.79
CA LEU A 68 11.23 15.71 -4.51
C LEU A 68 11.94 14.45 -4.00
N GLN A 69 12.19 13.49 -4.87
CA GLN A 69 12.89 12.25 -4.55
C GLN A 69 14.38 12.49 -4.25
N ALA A 70 15.02 13.50 -4.85
CA ALA A 70 16.44 13.80 -4.61
C ALA A 70 16.72 14.38 -3.22
N VAL A 71 15.72 14.97 -2.57
CA VAL A 71 15.85 15.63 -1.26
C VAL A 71 15.43 14.67 -0.14
N PRO A 72 16.34 14.26 0.78
CA PRO A 72 16.04 13.24 1.79
C PRO A 72 14.83 13.54 2.68
N GLU A 73 14.63 14.80 3.07
CA GLU A 73 13.53 15.25 3.92
C GLU A 73 12.18 15.13 3.21
N LEU A 74 12.15 15.39 1.90
CA LEU A 74 10.95 15.33 1.07
C LEU A 74 10.65 13.91 0.60
N ARG A 75 11.70 13.11 0.33
CA ARG A 75 11.57 11.70 -0.08
C ARG A 75 10.71 10.92 0.90
N HIS A 76 10.89 11.14 2.20
CA HIS A 76 10.18 10.44 3.26
C HIS A 76 8.94 11.20 3.75
N ALA A 77 8.54 12.29 3.08
CA ALA A 77 7.37 13.04 3.48
C ALA A 77 6.10 12.17 3.30
N PRO A 78 5.24 12.04 4.33
CA PRO A 78 4.01 11.28 4.22
C PRO A 78 3.15 11.73 3.03
N ASP A 79 2.95 13.05 2.85
CA ASP A 79 2.20 13.60 1.72
C ASP A 79 2.70 13.12 0.33
N LEU A 80 4.01 12.90 0.18
CA LEU A 80 4.58 12.38 -1.06
C LEU A 80 4.22 10.90 -1.26
N HIS A 81 4.27 10.09 -0.21
CA HIS A 81 3.87 8.69 -0.28
C HIS A 81 2.36 8.53 -0.49
N ASP A 82 1.55 9.34 0.19
CA ASP A 82 0.09 9.40 0.04
C ASP A 82 -0.28 9.74 -1.40
N PHE A 83 0.44 10.67 -2.01
CA PHE A 83 0.24 11.01 -3.41
C PHE A 83 0.33 9.78 -4.32
N PHE A 84 1.27 8.87 -4.08
CA PHE A 84 1.39 7.65 -4.88
C PHE A 84 0.38 6.56 -4.49
N VAL A 85 0.16 6.34 -3.20
CA VAL A 85 -0.45 5.09 -2.73
C VAL A 85 -1.90 5.27 -2.26
N LEU A 86 -2.23 6.36 -1.57
CA LEU A 86 -3.50 6.49 -0.85
C LEU A 86 -4.75 6.43 -1.76
N PRO A 87 -4.80 7.08 -2.93
CA PRO A 87 -5.93 6.91 -3.86
C PRO A 87 -6.13 5.47 -4.34
N GLU A 88 -5.03 4.73 -4.53
CA GLU A 88 -5.07 3.33 -4.97
C GLU A 88 -5.64 2.44 -3.85
N LEU A 89 -5.17 2.61 -2.60
CA LEU A 89 -5.68 1.86 -1.44
C LEU A 89 -7.17 2.12 -1.21
N ARG A 90 -7.61 3.39 -1.27
CA ARG A 90 -9.03 3.75 -1.11
C ARG A 90 -9.91 3.09 -2.17
N ARG A 91 -9.44 3.08 -3.43
CA ARG A 91 -10.19 2.43 -4.51
C ARG A 91 -10.20 0.92 -4.35
N ALA A 92 -9.07 0.32 -4.00
CA ALA A 92 -8.95 -1.11 -3.75
C ALA A 92 -9.85 -1.57 -2.59
N GLN A 93 -9.84 -0.84 -1.47
CA GLN A 93 -10.72 -1.07 -0.32
C GLN A 93 -12.19 -0.98 -0.72
N SER A 94 -12.59 0.07 -1.45
CA SER A 94 -13.97 0.21 -1.93
C SER A 94 -14.41 -0.96 -2.82
N LEU A 95 -13.55 -1.44 -3.72
CA LEU A 95 -13.82 -2.60 -4.55
C LEU A 95 -13.90 -3.89 -3.72
N THR A 96 -13.02 -4.08 -2.75
CA THR A 96 -13.07 -5.23 -1.82
C THR A 96 -14.38 -5.23 -1.02
N CYS A 97 -14.81 -4.08 -0.49
CA CYS A 97 -16.06 -3.94 0.26
C CYS A 97 -17.31 -4.20 -0.59
N THR A 98 -17.24 -3.99 -1.91
CA THR A 98 -18.34 -4.25 -2.86
C THR A 98 -18.28 -5.65 -3.49
N GLY A 99 -17.30 -6.47 -3.11
CA GLY A 99 -17.15 -7.84 -3.61
C GLY A 99 -16.47 -7.97 -4.98
N LEU A 100 -15.96 -6.86 -5.54
CA LEU A 100 -15.24 -6.86 -6.82
C LEU A 100 -13.77 -7.28 -6.64
N TYR A 101 -13.55 -8.49 -6.13
CA TYR A 101 -12.24 -8.95 -5.66
C TYR A 101 -11.17 -9.02 -6.74
N ARG A 102 -11.52 -9.38 -7.97
CA ARG A 102 -10.55 -9.45 -9.09
C ARG A 102 -10.00 -8.07 -9.46
N GLU A 103 -10.87 -7.06 -9.50
CA GLU A 103 -10.46 -5.67 -9.76
C GLU A 103 -9.70 -5.09 -8.55
N ALA A 104 -10.18 -5.36 -7.34
CA ALA A 104 -9.51 -4.95 -6.12
C ALA A 104 -8.09 -5.53 -6.02
N LEU A 105 -7.92 -6.81 -6.36
CA LEU A 105 -6.64 -7.52 -6.32
C LEU A 105 -5.58 -6.81 -7.19
N ALA A 106 -5.95 -6.40 -8.40
CA ALA A 106 -5.03 -5.68 -9.29
C ALA A 106 -4.56 -4.35 -8.67
N LEU A 107 -5.46 -3.62 -8.01
CA LEU A 107 -5.10 -2.36 -7.34
C LEU A 107 -4.27 -2.58 -6.08
N TRP A 108 -4.59 -3.59 -5.27
CA TRP A 108 -3.78 -3.96 -4.11
C TRP A 108 -2.37 -4.39 -4.52
N ALA A 109 -2.22 -5.19 -5.58
CA ALA A 109 -0.93 -5.62 -6.10
C ALA A 109 -0.09 -4.45 -6.61
N ASN A 110 -0.71 -3.53 -7.37
CA ASN A 110 -0.05 -2.31 -7.82
C ASN A 110 0.37 -1.41 -6.64
N ALA A 111 -0.49 -1.26 -5.63
CA ALA A 111 -0.18 -0.49 -4.42
C ALA A 111 0.97 -1.10 -3.61
N TRP A 112 1.02 -2.43 -3.50
CA TRP A 112 2.13 -3.17 -2.88
C TRP A 112 3.45 -2.91 -3.62
N GLN A 113 3.42 -2.96 -4.95
CA GLN A 113 4.58 -2.67 -5.77
C GLN A 113 5.04 -1.21 -5.61
N LEU A 114 4.14 -0.23 -5.55
CA LEU A 114 4.49 1.16 -5.25
C LEU A 114 5.16 1.30 -3.88
N GLN A 115 4.59 0.67 -2.84
CA GLN A 115 5.12 0.74 -1.47
C GLN A 115 6.54 0.15 -1.39
N THR A 116 6.79 -0.96 -2.08
CA THR A 116 8.12 -1.58 -2.12
C THR A 116 9.14 -0.75 -2.91
N GLN A 117 8.73 -0.07 -3.98
CA GLN A 117 9.60 0.78 -4.79
C GLN A 117 9.93 2.12 -4.13
N LEU A 118 8.97 2.72 -3.43
CA LEU A 118 9.15 4.02 -2.74
C LEU A 118 9.86 3.87 -1.38
N GLY A 119 9.89 2.67 -0.81
CA GLY A 119 10.29 2.42 0.57
C GLY A 119 9.18 2.79 1.57
N THR A 120 9.38 2.43 2.85
CA THR A 120 8.40 2.64 3.94
C THR A 120 8.78 3.83 4.82
N PRO A 121 8.09 4.98 4.76
CA PRO A 121 8.40 6.15 5.59
C PRO A 121 7.60 6.23 6.89
N SER A 122 6.48 5.51 7.01
CA SER A 122 5.48 5.77 8.05
C SER A 122 4.93 4.49 8.70
N GLY A 123 5.82 3.59 9.10
CA GLY A 123 5.45 2.40 9.86
C GLY A 123 4.79 1.29 9.02
N PRO A 124 4.41 0.18 9.66
CA PRO A 124 3.97 -1.03 8.97
C PRO A 124 2.50 -0.98 8.54
N ASP A 125 1.70 -0.02 9.03
CA ASP A 125 0.23 -0.03 8.93
C ASP A 125 -0.28 -0.11 7.48
N ARG A 126 0.25 0.73 6.58
CA ARG A 126 -0.17 0.72 5.17
C ARG A 126 0.27 -0.53 4.41
N PRO A 127 1.54 -0.98 4.52
CA PRO A 127 1.91 -2.30 4.02
C PRO A 127 1.04 -3.44 4.55
N LEU A 128 0.72 -3.44 5.84
CA LEU A 128 -0.13 -4.45 6.46
C LEU A 128 -1.56 -4.40 5.93
N LEU A 129 -2.13 -3.21 5.76
CA LEU A 129 -3.43 -3.05 5.13
C LEU A 129 -3.45 -3.57 3.69
N THR A 130 -2.42 -3.26 2.90
CA THR A 130 -2.27 -3.79 1.54
C THR A 130 -2.23 -5.31 1.53
N LEU A 131 -1.44 -5.92 2.43
CA LEU A 131 -1.34 -7.37 2.55
C LEU A 131 -2.66 -8.01 3.03
N ALA A 132 -3.42 -7.33 3.89
CA ALA A 132 -4.75 -7.77 4.29
C ALA A 132 -5.69 -7.77 3.08
N GLY A 133 -5.67 -6.70 2.29
CA GLY A 133 -6.42 -6.57 1.04
C GLY A 133 -6.12 -7.69 0.04
N LEU A 134 -4.83 -7.95 -0.19
CA LEU A 134 -4.35 -9.06 -1.03
C LEU A 134 -4.83 -10.41 -0.49
N ALA A 135 -4.60 -10.70 0.78
CA ALA A 135 -4.96 -11.97 1.40
C ALA A 135 -6.47 -12.24 1.35
N VAL A 136 -7.30 -11.20 1.54
CA VAL A 136 -8.76 -11.30 1.41
C VAL A 136 -9.15 -11.56 -0.03
N CYS A 137 -8.62 -10.80 -1.00
CA CYS A 137 -8.98 -11.00 -2.41
C CYS A 137 -8.55 -12.39 -2.92
N HIS A 138 -7.36 -12.87 -2.57
CA HIS A 138 -6.91 -14.22 -2.92
C HIS A 138 -7.79 -15.31 -2.29
N GLN A 139 -8.20 -15.15 -1.02
CA GLN A 139 -9.13 -16.10 -0.38
C GLN A 139 -10.47 -16.19 -1.12
N GLU A 140 -11.05 -15.04 -1.46
CA GLU A 140 -12.35 -14.95 -2.14
C GLU A 140 -12.28 -15.42 -3.60
N LEU A 141 -11.08 -15.40 -4.20
CA LEU A 141 -10.79 -15.93 -5.54
C LEU A 141 -10.27 -17.37 -5.52
N GLU A 142 -10.40 -18.06 -4.38
CA GLU A 142 -10.00 -19.47 -4.18
C GLU A 142 -8.52 -19.76 -4.42
N ASP A 143 -7.65 -18.80 -4.12
CA ASP A 143 -6.20 -18.94 -4.16
C ASP A 143 -5.59 -18.94 -2.74
N PRO A 144 -5.72 -20.05 -1.99
CA PRO A 144 -5.24 -20.12 -0.62
C PRO A 144 -3.72 -20.02 -0.50
N GLY A 145 -2.97 -20.37 -1.56
CA GLY A 145 -1.51 -20.32 -1.59
C GLY A 145 -1.01 -18.88 -1.49
N GLU A 146 -1.47 -18.03 -2.40
CA GLU A 146 -1.12 -16.61 -2.41
C GLU A 146 -1.66 -15.86 -1.18
N ALA A 147 -2.86 -16.22 -0.71
CA ALA A 147 -3.41 -15.65 0.52
C ALA A 147 -2.54 -15.97 1.75
N ARG A 148 -2.02 -17.21 1.83
CA ARG A 148 -1.12 -17.61 2.91
C ARG A 148 0.21 -16.87 2.79
N ALA A 149 0.75 -16.74 1.59
CA ALA A 149 1.99 -15.99 1.34
C ALA A 149 1.86 -14.52 1.76
N CYS A 150 0.73 -13.87 1.49
CA CYS A 150 0.43 -12.51 1.96
C CYS A 150 0.41 -12.44 3.50
N SER A 151 -0.21 -13.43 4.15
CA SER A 151 -0.31 -13.51 5.62
C SER A 151 1.08 -13.74 6.25
N GLU A 152 1.88 -14.64 5.69
CA GLU A 152 3.27 -14.88 6.08
C GLU A 152 4.11 -13.60 5.97
N LYS A 153 3.98 -12.88 4.86
CA LYS A 153 4.68 -11.60 4.65
C LYS A 153 4.28 -10.56 5.69
N ALA A 154 3.01 -10.48 6.04
CA ALA A 154 2.51 -9.55 7.05
C ALA A 154 3.06 -9.89 8.44
N LEU A 155 3.11 -11.16 8.81
CA LEU A 155 3.71 -11.63 10.06
C LEU A 155 5.21 -11.32 10.13
N GLN A 156 5.94 -11.45 9.02
CA GLN A 156 7.35 -11.04 8.94
C GLN A 156 7.54 -9.53 9.16
N LEU A 157 6.62 -8.69 8.65
CA LEU A 157 6.68 -7.24 8.87
C LEU A 157 6.34 -6.84 10.30
N LEU A 158 5.41 -7.56 10.94
CA LEU A 158 5.06 -7.35 12.34
C LEU A 158 6.19 -7.78 13.29
N GLY A 159 6.89 -8.87 12.94
CA GLY A 159 7.94 -9.46 13.75
C GLY A 159 7.49 -9.77 15.18
N ASP A 160 8.43 -9.78 16.11
CA ASP A 160 8.16 -10.12 17.52
C ASP A 160 7.63 -8.93 18.35
N LYS A 161 7.31 -7.78 17.74
CA LYS A 161 7.13 -6.52 18.47
C LYS A 161 5.67 -6.06 18.52
N ARG A 162 5.16 -6.07 19.76
CA ARG A 162 3.95 -5.38 20.31
C ARG A 162 2.59 -5.90 19.83
N PRO A 163 1.55 -5.78 20.68
CA PRO A 163 0.18 -5.98 20.25
C PRO A 163 -0.16 -4.94 19.16
N HIS A 164 -0.30 -5.44 17.93
CA HIS A 164 -0.73 -4.66 16.78
C HIS A 164 -2.11 -5.15 16.33
N PRO A 165 -3.04 -4.26 15.92
CA PRO A 165 -4.41 -4.65 15.57
C PRO A 165 -4.48 -5.74 14.49
N PHE A 166 -3.53 -5.74 13.55
CA PHE A 166 -3.44 -6.73 12.48
C PHE A 166 -2.79 -8.06 12.88
N LEU A 167 -2.12 -8.15 14.04
CA LEU A 167 -1.36 -9.36 14.40
C LEU A 167 -2.25 -10.59 14.54
N ALA A 168 -3.24 -10.55 15.45
CA ALA A 168 -4.12 -11.69 15.67
C ALA A 168 -4.93 -12.09 14.39
N PRO A 169 -5.46 -11.14 13.60
CA PRO A 169 -6.13 -11.46 12.34
C PRO A 169 -5.24 -12.12 11.28
N PHE A 170 -3.96 -11.73 11.18
CA PHE A 170 -3.01 -12.40 10.29
C PHE A 170 -2.60 -13.78 10.81
N LEU A 171 -2.40 -13.95 12.12
CA LEU A 171 -2.13 -15.26 12.71
C LEU A 171 -3.29 -16.23 12.45
N GLU A 172 -4.52 -15.80 12.72
CA GLU A 172 -5.74 -16.58 12.44
C GLU A 172 -5.87 -16.96 10.96
N ALA A 173 -5.68 -15.99 10.06
CA ALA A 173 -5.72 -16.25 8.62
C ALA A 173 -4.63 -17.25 8.20
N HIS A 174 -3.40 -17.08 8.70
CA HIS A 174 -2.28 -17.96 8.37
C HIS A 174 -2.49 -19.39 8.90
N VAL A 175 -3.00 -19.56 10.13
CA VAL A 175 -3.34 -20.88 10.71
C VAL A 175 -4.41 -21.57 9.86
N ARG A 176 -5.51 -20.89 9.58
CA ARG A 176 -6.62 -21.44 8.77
C ARG A 176 -6.17 -21.83 7.37
N LEU A 177 -5.39 -20.98 6.71
CA LEU A 177 -4.89 -21.23 5.36
C LEU A 177 -3.84 -22.35 5.33
N SER A 178 -2.97 -22.42 6.34
CA SER A 178 -2.00 -23.51 6.48
C SER A 178 -2.71 -24.85 6.67
N TRP A 179 -3.76 -24.90 7.50
CA TRP A 179 -4.60 -26.09 7.64
C TRP A 179 -5.23 -26.51 6.31
N ARG A 180 -5.83 -25.58 5.57
CA ARG A 180 -6.43 -25.85 4.25
C ARG A 180 -5.42 -26.40 3.23
N LEU A 181 -4.16 -25.97 3.32
CA LEU A 181 -3.07 -26.39 2.43
C LEU A 181 -2.30 -27.62 2.93
N GLY A 182 -2.60 -28.15 4.12
CA GLY A 182 -1.83 -29.24 4.73
C GLY A 182 -0.41 -28.86 5.13
N LEU A 183 -0.17 -27.58 5.43
CA LEU A 183 1.14 -27.03 5.82
C LEU A 183 1.27 -26.90 7.34
N ASP A 184 2.50 -26.85 7.83
CA ASP A 184 2.76 -26.64 9.26
C ASP A 184 2.27 -25.26 9.72
N LYS A 185 1.68 -25.24 10.92
CA LYS A 185 1.03 -24.08 11.54
C LYS A 185 1.31 -23.96 13.04
N ARG A 186 2.09 -24.88 13.62
CA ARG A 186 2.26 -25.03 15.08
C ARG A 186 2.75 -23.75 15.75
N GLN A 187 3.75 -23.09 15.17
CA GLN A 187 4.33 -21.87 15.74
C GLN A 187 3.32 -20.70 15.71
N THR A 188 2.66 -20.49 14.57
CA THR A 188 1.63 -19.45 14.41
C THR A 188 0.43 -19.68 15.34
N GLU A 189 0.01 -20.94 15.48
CA GLU A 189 -1.10 -21.37 16.35
C GLU A 189 -0.75 -21.13 17.83
N ALA A 190 0.46 -21.51 18.26
CA ALA A 190 0.93 -21.22 19.61
C ALA A 190 1.02 -19.71 19.90
N GLN A 191 1.45 -18.91 18.92
CA GLN A 191 1.50 -17.45 19.06
C GLN A 191 0.08 -16.87 19.19
N LEU A 192 -0.88 -17.32 18.37
CA LEU A 192 -2.26 -16.87 18.49
C LEU A 192 -2.87 -17.24 19.84
N GLN A 193 -2.64 -18.47 20.30
CA GLN A 193 -3.11 -18.95 21.60
C GLN A 193 -2.52 -18.12 22.74
N SER A 194 -1.22 -17.79 22.71
CA SER A 194 -0.61 -16.96 23.76
C SER A 194 -1.18 -15.53 23.80
N LEU A 195 -1.55 -14.94 22.66
CA LEU A 195 -2.25 -13.64 22.63
C LEU A 195 -3.65 -13.73 23.25
N GLN A 196 -4.36 -14.83 23.01
CA GLN A 196 -5.69 -15.08 23.55
C GLN A 196 -5.65 -15.30 25.06
N GLU A 197 -4.72 -16.13 25.54
CA GLU A 197 -4.50 -16.38 26.97
C GLU A 197 -4.08 -15.12 27.73
N ALA A 198 -3.30 -14.24 27.09
CA ALA A 198 -2.93 -12.93 27.64
C ALA A 198 -4.05 -11.88 27.56
N GLY A 199 -5.22 -12.20 26.99
CA GLY A 199 -6.33 -11.25 26.82
C GLY A 199 -6.04 -10.10 25.84
N LEU A 200 -5.06 -10.26 24.96
CA LEU A 200 -4.62 -9.24 23.99
C LEU A 200 -5.44 -9.26 22.70
N THR A 201 -6.29 -10.27 22.50
CA THR A 201 -7.21 -10.40 21.35
C THR A 201 -8.48 -11.14 21.76
N PRO A 202 -9.66 -10.83 21.18
CA PRO A 202 -10.86 -11.62 21.37
C PRO A 202 -10.74 -13.02 20.74
N ILE A 203 -11.63 -13.92 21.18
CA ILE A 203 -11.79 -15.29 20.65
C ILE A 203 -13.22 -15.42 20.08
N PRO A 204 -13.40 -15.59 18.74
CA PRO A 204 -12.37 -15.53 17.70
C PRO A 204 -11.86 -14.08 17.48
N PRO A 205 -10.64 -13.91 16.93
CA PRO A 205 -10.14 -12.60 16.51
C PRO A 205 -10.95 -12.06 15.32
N PRO A 206 -10.95 -10.74 15.08
CA PRO A 206 -11.63 -10.17 13.92
C PRO A 206 -11.01 -10.69 12.62
N SER A 207 -11.81 -10.86 11.58
CA SER A 207 -11.29 -11.25 10.27
C SER A 207 -10.49 -10.12 9.60
N LEU A 208 -9.57 -10.46 8.70
CA LEU A 208 -8.86 -9.46 7.87
C LEU A 208 -9.83 -8.58 7.08
N LYS A 209 -10.96 -9.14 6.65
CA LYS A 209 -12.01 -8.43 5.93
C LYS A 209 -12.74 -7.42 6.82
N GLU A 210 -13.04 -7.78 8.06
CA GLU A 210 -13.60 -6.83 9.03
C GLU A 210 -12.66 -5.67 9.32
N LEU A 211 -11.35 -5.93 9.45
CA LEU A 211 -10.36 -4.86 9.60
C LEU A 211 -10.35 -3.93 8.39
N LEU A 212 -10.33 -4.49 7.18
CA LEU A 212 -10.39 -3.68 5.95
C LEU A 212 -11.64 -2.80 5.88
N ILE A 213 -12.79 -3.28 6.34
CA ILE A 213 -14.03 -2.49 6.33
C ILE A 213 -14.00 -1.38 7.37
N LYS A 214 -13.37 -1.62 8.53
CA LYS A 214 -13.29 -0.65 9.64
C LYS A 214 -12.18 0.38 9.47
N GLU A 215 -11.14 0.07 8.70
CA GLU A 215 -9.99 0.95 8.49
C GLU A 215 -10.40 2.22 7.74
N VAL A 216 -10.13 3.39 8.33
CA VAL A 216 -10.37 4.67 7.69
C VAL A 216 -9.06 5.15 7.07
N LEU A 217 -9.04 5.19 5.74
CA LEU A 217 -7.92 5.73 4.96
C LEU A 217 -8.09 7.24 4.80
N ASP A 218 -7.51 8.04 5.71
CA ASP A 218 -7.44 9.51 5.65
C ASP A 218 -6.20 10.05 4.91
#